data_AF-A0A1C6K576-F1
#
_entry.id   AF-A0A1C6K576-F1
#
_cell.length_a   1.000
_cell.length_b   1.000
_cell.length_c   1.000
_cell.angle_alpha   90.00
_cell.angle_beta   90.00
_cell.angle_gamma   90.00
#
_symmetry.space_group_name_H-M   'P 1'
#
loop_
_entity.id
_entity.type
_entity.pdbx_description
1 polymer ?
#
loop_
_entity_poly.entity_id
_entity_poly.type
_entity_poly.pdbx_seq_one_letter_code
_entity_poly.pdbx_strand_id
1 'polypeptide(L)'
;MEQQTVKSMTNEQLIGACVWLDREQKKSRAMMNSYKAELQARGLAIMEDHNVKYVKFYGDEGSAAITDSMSLDILNPDKLKELVGEGVYKMKVKEETKTTYKFDSKFEKAMKAIFTGDYTFETTLEEFLDEMSIKPDDKQKKLLLKKLKGEFEKDKETLISVLVPEGETVPDFDVELWYIYRIKNGELIKAFLPEEMIDAIIEGIRKSIFVETKTSITLDYDDTEKED
;
A
#
# COMPACT_ATOMS: atom_id res chain seq x y z
N MET A 1 37.55 -16.32 0.20
CA MET A 1 36.65 -15.19 -0.09
C MET A 1 35.79 -15.04 1.14
N GLU A 2 36.04 -14.03 1.97
CA GLU A 2 35.17 -13.72 3.10
C GLU A 2 33.75 -13.52 2.59
N GLN A 3 32.78 -14.25 3.13
CA GLN A 3 31.38 -13.97 2.88
C GLN A 3 31.11 -12.58 3.42
N GLN A 4 31.01 -11.60 2.51
CA GLN A 4 30.61 -10.26 2.84
C GLN A 4 29.27 -10.36 3.56
N THR A 5 29.24 -10.05 4.85
CA THR A 5 28.00 -10.14 5.62
C THR A 5 27.02 -9.09 5.10
N VAL A 6 25.73 -9.40 5.03
CA VAL A 6 24.70 -8.46 4.55
C VAL A 6 24.79 -7.10 5.26
N LYS A 7 25.23 -7.09 6.53
CA LYS A 7 25.44 -5.87 7.32
C LYS A 7 26.56 -4.95 6.84
N SER A 8 27.52 -5.48 6.06
CA SER A 8 28.65 -4.71 5.52
C SER A 8 28.43 -4.24 4.08
N MET A 9 27.27 -4.54 3.49
CA MET A 9 26.92 -4.08 2.14
C MET A 9 26.40 -2.65 2.18
N THR A 10 26.70 -1.86 1.15
CA THR A 10 26.09 -0.53 0.98
C THR A 10 24.63 -0.65 0.55
N ASN A 11 23.86 0.44 0.65
CA ASN A 11 22.47 0.46 0.21
C ASN A 11 22.35 0.09 -1.29
N GLU A 12 23.25 0.59 -2.13
CA GLU A 12 23.29 0.30 -3.57
C GLU A 12 23.53 -1.20 -3.83
N GLN A 13 24.43 -1.81 -3.07
CA GLN A 13 24.70 -3.25 -3.16
C GLN A 13 23.50 -4.09 -2.71
N LEU A 14 22.81 -3.67 -1.65
CA LEU A 14 21.60 -4.33 -1.16
C LEU A 14 20.45 -4.23 -2.17
N ILE A 15 20.22 -3.03 -2.74
CA ILE A 15 19.20 -2.79 -3.77
C ILE A 15 19.49 -3.68 -4.99
N GLY A 16 20.73 -3.66 -5.49
CA GLY A 16 21.13 -4.47 -6.66
C GLY A 16 20.92 -5.97 -6.44
N ALA A 17 21.30 -6.48 -5.26
CA ALA A 17 21.09 -7.89 -4.91
C ALA A 17 19.60 -8.24 -4.83
N CYS A 18 18.78 -7.38 -4.23
CA CYS A 18 17.33 -7.56 -4.15
C CYS A 18 16.67 -7.60 -5.53
N VAL A 19 17.00 -6.65 -6.41
CA VAL A 19 16.45 -6.58 -7.77
C VAL A 19 16.84 -7.81 -8.59
N TRP A 20 18.09 -8.24 -8.52
CA TRP A 20 18.55 -9.45 -9.22
C TRP A 20 17.83 -10.70 -8.73
N LEU A 21 17.73 -10.90 -7.41
CA LEU A 21 17.02 -12.05 -6.81
C LEU A 21 15.54 -12.05 -7.18
N ASP A 22 14.89 -10.89 -7.20
CA ASP A 22 13.49 -10.77 -7.59
C ASP A 22 13.26 -11.12 -9.07
N ARG A 23 14.12 -10.63 -9.98
CA ARG A 23 14.10 -11.00 -11.40
C ARG A 23 14.25 -12.51 -11.59
N GLU A 24 15.19 -13.13 -10.87
CA GLU A 24 15.42 -14.58 -10.95
C GLU A 24 14.26 -15.39 -10.35
N GLN A 25 13.67 -14.92 -9.25
CA GLN A 25 12.48 -15.51 -8.65
C GLN A 25 11.30 -15.46 -9.62
N LYS A 26 11.09 -14.34 -10.34
CA LYS A 26 10.06 -14.22 -11.37
C LYS A 26 10.26 -15.23 -12.50
N LYS A 27 11.49 -15.39 -13.02
CA LYS A 27 11.82 -16.39 -14.06
C LYS A 27 11.56 -17.82 -13.59
N SER A 28 12.08 -18.17 -12.41
CA SER A 28 11.89 -19.49 -11.80
C SER A 28 10.41 -19.78 -11.53
N ARG A 29 9.64 -18.79 -11.06
CA ARG A 29 8.20 -18.93 -10.84
C ARG A 29 7.44 -19.13 -12.15
N ALA A 30 7.80 -18.43 -13.22
CA ALA A 30 7.20 -18.61 -14.54
C ALA A 30 7.43 -20.03 -15.08
N MET A 31 8.67 -20.54 -14.99
CA MET A 31 9.01 -21.91 -15.41
C MET A 31 8.32 -22.96 -14.54
N MET A 32 8.28 -22.76 -13.21
CA MET A 32 7.56 -23.67 -12.32
C MET A 32 6.05 -23.70 -12.66
N ASN A 33 5.46 -22.55 -12.98
CA ASN A 33 4.05 -22.48 -13.36
C ASN A 33 3.77 -23.20 -14.68
N SER A 34 4.68 -23.14 -15.67
CA SER A 34 4.50 -23.89 -16.92
C SER A 34 4.55 -25.41 -16.69
N TYR A 35 5.47 -25.89 -15.85
CA TYR A 35 5.51 -27.31 -15.47
C TYR A 35 4.25 -27.76 -14.71
N LYS A 36 3.75 -26.94 -13.79
CA LYS A 36 2.48 -27.21 -13.09
C LYS A 36 1.30 -27.28 -14.05
N ALA A 37 1.23 -26.35 -15.01
CA ALA A 37 0.17 -26.32 -16.02
C ALA A 37 0.19 -27.59 -16.89
N GLU A 38 1.37 -28.04 -17.31
CA GLU A 38 1.53 -29.28 -18.07
C GLU A 38 1.10 -30.51 -17.24
N LEU A 39 1.50 -30.60 -15.96
CA LEU A 39 1.06 -31.68 -15.07
C LEU A 39 -0.46 -31.66 -14.85
N GLN A 40 -1.07 -30.47 -14.74
CA GLN A 40 -2.52 -30.33 -14.65
C GLN A 40 -3.21 -30.81 -15.92
N ALA A 41 -2.72 -30.42 -17.10
CA ALA A 41 -3.28 -30.84 -18.39
C ALA A 41 -3.23 -32.37 -18.56
N ARG A 42 -2.09 -32.99 -18.20
CA ARG A 42 -1.95 -34.46 -18.21
C ARG A 42 -2.86 -35.13 -17.19
N GLY A 43 -2.95 -34.57 -15.98
CA GLY A 43 -3.84 -35.08 -14.94
C GLY A 43 -5.30 -35.05 -15.38
N LEU A 44 -5.74 -33.94 -15.98
CA LEU A 44 -7.10 -33.77 -16.49
C LEU A 44 -7.42 -34.79 -17.58
N ALA A 45 -6.53 -35.01 -18.54
CA ALA A 45 -6.73 -36.01 -19.59
C ALA A 45 -6.92 -37.43 -19.03
N ILE A 46 -6.15 -37.82 -18.01
CA ILE A 46 -6.31 -39.12 -17.33
C ILE A 46 -7.61 -39.16 -16.52
N MET A 47 -7.96 -38.06 -15.86
CA MET A 47 -9.19 -37.95 -15.08
C MET A 47 -10.44 -38.09 -15.95
N GLU A 48 -10.43 -37.48 -17.14
CA GLU A 48 -11.49 -37.60 -18.14
C GLU A 48 -11.59 -39.02 -18.72
N ASP A 49 -10.45 -39.62 -19.12
CA ASP A 49 -10.42 -40.96 -19.72
C ASP A 49 -10.85 -42.05 -18.73
N HIS A 50 -10.42 -41.95 -17.47
CA HIS A 50 -10.73 -42.94 -16.43
C HIS A 50 -11.95 -42.59 -15.57
N ASN A 51 -12.60 -41.45 -15.83
CA ASN A 51 -13.71 -40.91 -15.04
C ASN A 51 -13.44 -40.87 -13.52
N VAL A 52 -12.23 -40.43 -13.14
CA VAL A 52 -11.78 -40.27 -11.74
C VAL A 52 -11.61 -38.80 -11.39
N LYS A 53 -11.82 -38.43 -10.12
CA LYS A 53 -11.67 -37.05 -9.64
C LYS A 53 -10.29 -36.74 -9.04
N TYR A 54 -9.36 -37.68 -9.13
CA TYR A 54 -8.06 -37.62 -8.48
C TYR A 54 -7.01 -38.42 -9.27
N VAL A 55 -5.86 -37.81 -9.52
CA VAL A 55 -4.68 -38.46 -10.10
C VAL A 55 -3.43 -37.99 -9.36
N LYS A 56 -2.48 -38.90 -9.12
CA LYS A 56 -1.20 -38.59 -8.50
C LYS A 56 -0.05 -39.08 -9.35
N PHE A 57 0.85 -38.16 -9.69
CA PHE A 57 2.11 -38.44 -10.38
C PHE A 57 3.24 -38.54 -9.36
N TYR A 58 4.19 -39.42 -9.63
CA TYR A 58 5.39 -39.62 -8.82
C TYR A 58 6.62 -39.32 -9.67
N GLY A 59 7.60 -38.63 -9.09
CA GLY A 59 8.93 -38.42 -9.63
C GLY A 59 9.99 -38.70 -8.57
N ASP A 60 11.25 -38.62 -8.96
CA ASP A 60 12.36 -39.02 -8.08
C ASP A 60 12.51 -38.14 -6.83
N GLU A 61 12.10 -36.87 -6.92
CA GLU A 61 12.18 -35.90 -5.82
C GLU A 61 10.83 -35.60 -5.13
N GLY A 62 9.73 -36.25 -5.56
CA GLY A 62 8.43 -35.98 -4.95
C GLY A 62 7.22 -36.48 -5.74
N SER A 63 6.06 -35.90 -5.45
CA SER A 63 4.81 -36.26 -6.13
C SER A 63 3.90 -35.05 -6.30
N ALA A 64 3.07 -35.08 -7.34
CA ALA A 64 2.08 -34.05 -7.64
C ALA A 64 0.69 -34.70 -7.71
N ALA A 65 -0.28 -34.16 -6.96
CA ALA A 65 -1.66 -34.62 -6.99
C ALA A 65 -2.54 -33.58 -7.70
N ILE A 66 -3.34 -34.04 -8.66
CA ILE A 66 -4.36 -33.28 -9.36
C ILE A 66 -5.72 -33.77 -8.85
N THR A 67 -6.60 -32.84 -8.48
CA THR A 67 -7.90 -33.16 -7.87
C THR A 67 -8.95 -32.19 -8.34
N ASP A 68 -10.10 -32.71 -8.75
CA ASP A 68 -11.27 -31.89 -9.09
C ASP A 68 -12.06 -31.62 -7.81
N SER A 69 -11.85 -30.43 -7.24
CA SER A 69 -12.64 -29.92 -6.14
C SER A 69 -13.83 -29.11 -6.65
N MET A 70 -15.00 -29.32 -6.07
CA MET A 70 -16.18 -28.49 -6.32
C MET A 70 -16.32 -27.46 -5.19
N SER A 71 -16.45 -26.18 -5.53
CA SER A 71 -16.88 -25.15 -4.59
C SER A 71 -18.41 -25.12 -4.54
N LEU A 72 -18.95 -24.87 -3.36
CA LEU A 72 -20.38 -24.70 -3.13
C LEU A 72 -20.61 -23.31 -2.54
N ASP A 73 -21.55 -22.57 -3.12
CA ASP A 73 -22.04 -21.31 -2.57
C ASP A 73 -23.58 -21.33 -2.57
N ILE A 74 -24.18 -20.52 -1.69
CA ILE A 74 -25.62 -20.48 -1.50
C ILE A 74 -26.21 -19.34 -2.34
N LEU A 75 -26.89 -19.69 -3.43
CA LEU A 75 -27.59 -18.72 -4.29
C LEU A 75 -28.88 -18.18 -3.67
N ASN A 76 -29.65 -19.04 -3.00
CA ASN A 76 -30.90 -18.68 -2.35
C ASN A 76 -30.97 -19.33 -0.96
N PRO A 77 -30.60 -18.57 0.10
CA PRO A 77 -30.60 -19.06 1.47
C PRO A 77 -31.97 -19.54 1.94
N ASP A 78 -33.03 -18.78 1.64
CA ASP A 78 -34.39 -19.07 2.11
C ASP A 78 -34.93 -20.38 1.51
N LYS A 79 -34.76 -20.55 0.20
CA LYS A 79 -35.18 -21.78 -0.49
C LYS A 79 -34.34 -22.98 -0.06
N LEU A 80 -33.04 -22.79 0.16
CA LEU A 80 -32.19 -23.86 0.67
C LEU A 80 -32.62 -24.28 2.08
N LYS A 81 -32.95 -23.32 2.95
CA LYS A 81 -33.43 -23.55 4.32
C LYS A 81 -34.76 -24.32 4.35
N GLU A 82 -35.67 -24.01 3.44
CA GLU A 82 -36.92 -24.75 3.25
C GLU A 82 -36.65 -26.21 2.86
N LEU A 83 -35.75 -26.43 1.90
CA LEU A 83 -35.48 -27.76 1.32
C LEU A 83 -34.68 -28.68 2.25
N VAL A 84 -33.63 -28.19 2.92
CA VAL A 84 -32.79 -29.01 3.82
C VAL A 84 -33.35 -29.10 5.23
N GLY A 85 -34.36 -28.29 5.55
CA GLY A 85 -34.96 -28.15 6.87
C GLY A 85 -34.18 -27.19 7.77
N GLU A 86 -34.92 -26.41 8.55
CA GLU A 86 -34.38 -25.31 9.36
C GLU A 86 -33.32 -25.78 10.38
N GLY A 87 -33.54 -26.94 11.01
CA GLY A 87 -32.61 -27.50 11.99
C GLY A 87 -31.25 -27.90 11.40
N VAL A 88 -31.24 -28.47 10.18
CA VAL A 88 -30.01 -28.84 9.48
C VAL A 88 -29.29 -27.59 9.00
N TYR A 89 -30.02 -26.63 8.43
CA TYR A 89 -29.46 -25.36 7.97
C TYR A 89 -28.74 -24.64 9.12
N LYS A 90 -29.39 -24.45 10.27
CA LYS A 90 -28.78 -23.81 11.45
C LYS A 90 -27.56 -24.54 11.99
N MET A 91 -27.49 -25.86 11.86
CA MET A 91 -26.38 -26.68 12.37
C MET A 91 -25.19 -26.74 11.41
N LYS A 92 -25.42 -26.63 10.09
CA LYS A 92 -24.41 -26.89 9.05
C LYS A 92 -24.03 -25.67 8.23
N VAL A 93 -24.85 -24.63 8.23
CA VAL A 93 -24.55 -23.35 7.56
C VAL A 93 -24.16 -22.34 8.62
N LYS A 94 -22.94 -21.81 8.51
CA LYS A 94 -22.45 -20.72 9.35
C LYS A 94 -22.43 -19.45 8.51
N GLU A 95 -23.26 -18.50 8.88
CA GLU A 95 -23.26 -17.17 8.28
C GLU A 95 -22.18 -16.33 8.98
N GLU A 96 -21.17 -15.90 8.24
CA GLU A 96 -20.13 -14.99 8.73
C GLU A 96 -20.30 -13.62 8.07
N THR A 97 -20.78 -12.63 8.83
CA THR A 97 -20.87 -11.25 8.36
C THR A 97 -19.57 -10.52 8.69
N LYS A 98 -18.70 -10.33 7.69
CA LYS A 98 -17.48 -9.53 7.83
C LYS A 98 -17.76 -8.08 7.44
N THR A 99 -17.97 -7.21 8.43
CA THR A 99 -18.02 -5.76 8.18
C THR A 99 -16.61 -5.27 7.86
N THR A 100 -16.44 -4.63 6.71
CA THR A 100 -15.20 -3.96 6.34
C THR A 100 -15.48 -2.47 6.15
N TYR A 101 -14.59 -1.62 6.68
CA TYR A 101 -14.69 -0.18 6.54
C TYR A 101 -13.68 0.27 5.49
N LYS A 102 -14.18 0.91 4.43
CA LYS A 102 -13.36 1.60 3.44
C LYS A 102 -13.44 3.08 3.72
N PHE A 103 -12.31 3.72 3.91
CA PHE A 103 -12.22 5.15 4.13
C PHE A 103 -11.88 5.85 2.81
N ASP A 104 -12.40 7.06 2.65
CA ASP A 104 -11.87 7.98 1.65
C ASP A 104 -10.41 8.31 2.00
N SER A 105 -9.54 8.41 1.00
CA SER A 105 -8.10 8.57 1.21
C SER A 105 -7.73 9.87 1.94
N LYS A 106 -8.48 10.96 1.71
CA LYS A 106 -8.26 12.23 2.41
C LYS A 106 -8.75 12.17 3.85
N PHE A 107 -9.90 11.53 4.06
CA PHE A 107 -10.41 11.31 5.42
C PHE A 107 -9.47 10.43 6.24
N GLU A 108 -8.97 9.33 5.66
CA GLU A 108 -7.99 8.45 6.29
C GLU A 108 -6.69 9.21 6.64
N LYS A 109 -6.19 10.03 5.71
CA LYS A 109 -5.01 10.90 5.95
C LYS A 109 -5.25 11.84 7.14
N ALA A 110 -6.42 12.48 7.22
CA ALA A 110 -6.77 13.35 8.34
C ALA A 110 -6.84 12.59 9.68
N MET A 111 -7.48 11.42 9.72
CA MET A 111 -7.58 10.61 10.94
C MET A 111 -6.20 10.12 11.42
N LYS A 112 -5.32 9.73 10.48
CA LYS A 112 -3.93 9.36 10.78
C LYS A 112 -3.15 10.54 11.35
N ALA A 113 -3.24 11.71 10.72
CA ALA A 113 -2.60 12.92 11.23
C ALA A 113 -3.10 13.29 12.63
N ILE A 114 -4.41 13.17 12.89
CA ILE A 114 -4.98 13.34 14.23
C ILE A 114 -4.32 12.35 15.19
N PHE A 115 -4.27 11.06 14.85
CA PHE A 115 -3.68 10.03 15.72
C PHE A 115 -2.21 10.30 16.06
N THR A 116 -1.39 10.62 15.06
CA THR A 116 0.06 10.83 15.24
C THR A 116 0.40 12.20 15.82
N GLY A 117 -0.48 13.20 15.67
CA GLY A 117 -0.19 14.58 16.02
C GLY A 117 0.56 15.36 14.93
N ASP A 118 0.63 14.82 13.72
CA ASP A 118 1.32 15.44 12.59
C ASP A 118 0.49 16.55 11.92
N TYR A 119 0.00 17.50 12.70
CA TYR A 119 -0.72 18.68 12.22
C TYR A 119 -0.41 19.90 13.07
N THR A 120 -0.73 21.09 12.55
CA THR A 120 -0.73 22.33 13.32
C THR A 120 -1.90 23.22 12.91
N PHE A 121 -2.44 23.98 13.85
CA PHE A 121 -3.42 25.05 13.61
C PHE A 121 -2.87 26.44 13.90
N GLU A 122 -1.64 26.53 14.38
CA GLU A 122 -1.02 27.75 14.91
C GLU A 122 -0.55 28.70 13.82
N THR A 123 -0.20 28.17 12.65
CA THR A 123 0.38 28.92 11.53
C THR A 123 -0.28 28.50 10.22
N THR A 124 -0.57 29.47 9.38
CA THR A 124 -1.06 29.25 8.01
C THR A 124 0.11 28.99 7.06
N LEU A 125 -0.16 28.35 5.91
CA LEU A 125 0.90 28.19 4.90
C LEU A 125 1.42 29.56 4.43
N GLU A 126 0.55 30.57 4.37
CA GLU A 126 0.91 31.90 3.93
C GLU A 126 1.91 32.59 4.86
N GLU A 127 1.68 32.54 6.17
CA GLU A 127 2.58 33.06 7.19
C GLU A 127 3.91 32.30 7.20
N PHE A 128 3.85 30.96 7.11
CA PHE A 128 5.04 30.13 7.11
C PHE A 128 5.98 30.44 5.93
N LEU A 129 5.43 30.68 4.73
CA LEU A 129 6.22 31.04 3.56
C LEU A 129 7.01 32.36 3.74
N ASP A 130 6.54 33.28 4.59
CA ASP A 130 7.25 34.55 4.87
C ASP A 130 8.43 34.39 5.84
N GLU A 131 8.43 33.30 6.61
CA GLU A 131 9.43 32.96 7.62
C GLU A 131 10.51 32.00 7.11
N MET A 132 10.35 31.47 5.88
CA MET A 132 11.30 30.55 5.27
C MET A 132 12.71 31.13 5.14
N SER A 133 13.69 30.22 5.20
CA SER A 133 15.12 30.50 4.99
C SER A 133 15.37 31.20 3.64
N ILE A 134 14.68 30.74 2.59
CA ILE A 134 14.65 31.39 1.28
C ILE A 134 13.25 31.97 1.09
N LYS A 135 13.15 33.29 1.13
CA LYS A 135 11.87 33.99 1.03
C LYS A 135 11.41 34.05 -0.42
N PRO A 136 10.23 33.50 -0.76
CA PRO A 136 9.64 33.68 -2.07
C PRO A 136 9.24 35.15 -2.29
N ASP A 137 9.37 35.62 -3.54
CA ASP A 137 8.69 36.84 -3.99
C ASP A 137 7.16 36.65 -4.06
N ASP A 138 6.41 37.73 -4.25
CA ASP A 138 4.94 37.71 -4.30
C ASP A 138 4.36 36.74 -5.36
N LYS A 139 5.06 36.53 -6.48
CA LYS A 139 4.62 35.63 -7.55
C LYS A 139 4.92 34.18 -7.18
N GLN A 140 6.12 33.91 -6.66
CA GLN A 140 6.54 32.61 -6.15
C GLN A 140 5.62 32.18 -5.00
N LYS A 141 5.33 33.07 -4.05
CA LYS A 141 4.44 32.81 -2.92
C LYS A 141 3.04 32.40 -3.38
N LYS A 142 2.43 33.14 -4.31
CA LYS A 142 1.12 32.79 -4.91
C LYS A 142 1.13 31.45 -5.63
N LEU A 143 2.26 31.08 -6.25
CA LEU A 143 2.42 29.79 -6.92
C LEU A 143 2.54 28.64 -5.90
N LEU A 144 3.35 28.82 -4.86
CA LEU A 144 3.56 27.84 -3.79
C LEU A 144 2.28 27.54 -3.01
N LEU A 145 1.51 28.57 -2.62
CA LEU A 145 0.21 28.40 -1.96
C LEU A 145 -0.75 27.47 -2.72
N LYS A 146 -0.68 27.49 -4.07
CA LYS A 146 -1.52 26.66 -4.94
C LYS A 146 -0.96 25.25 -5.11
N LYS A 147 0.36 25.11 -5.22
CA LYS A 147 1.03 23.86 -5.57
C LYS A 147 1.35 22.97 -4.37
N LEU A 148 1.69 23.54 -3.22
CA LEU A 148 2.05 22.76 -2.03
C LEU A 148 0.83 22.05 -1.46
N LYS A 149 0.93 20.73 -1.27
CA LYS A 149 -0.18 19.86 -0.82
C LYS A 149 0.13 19.03 0.43
N GLY A 150 1.33 19.17 0.99
CA GLY A 150 1.81 18.31 2.06
C GLY A 150 2.13 16.91 1.53
N GLU A 151 2.78 16.85 0.36
CA GLU A 151 3.29 15.65 -0.29
C GLU A 151 4.81 15.79 -0.42
N PHE A 152 5.56 15.13 0.48
CA PHE A 152 6.98 15.41 0.71
C PHE A 152 7.82 15.50 -0.57
N GLU A 153 7.80 14.47 -1.43
CA GLU A 153 8.60 14.44 -2.66
C GLU A 153 8.18 15.50 -3.67
N LYS A 154 6.88 15.63 -3.94
CA LYS A 154 6.36 16.60 -4.92
C LYS A 154 6.50 18.04 -4.45
N ASP A 155 6.34 18.27 -3.16
CA ASP A 155 6.55 19.58 -2.54
C ASP A 155 8.03 19.93 -2.58
N LYS A 156 8.95 18.98 -2.36
CA LYS A 156 10.40 19.19 -2.49
C LYS A 156 10.77 19.60 -3.92
N GLU A 157 10.32 18.86 -4.92
CA GLU A 157 10.51 19.22 -6.33
C GLU A 157 9.95 20.62 -6.64
N THR A 158 8.78 20.94 -6.09
CA THR A 158 8.15 22.25 -6.25
C THR A 158 8.97 23.37 -5.61
N LEU A 159 9.48 23.18 -4.39
CA LEU A 159 10.33 24.17 -3.71
C LEU A 159 11.62 24.42 -4.50
N ILE A 160 12.29 23.36 -4.95
CA ILE A 160 13.51 23.45 -5.76
C ILE A 160 13.21 24.22 -7.04
N SER A 161 12.18 23.81 -7.79
CA SER A 161 11.83 24.43 -9.08
C SER A 161 11.43 25.90 -8.96
N VAL A 162 10.89 26.35 -7.82
CA VAL A 162 10.37 27.70 -7.66
C VAL A 162 11.40 28.63 -7.00
N LEU A 163 12.19 28.14 -6.05
CA LEU A 163 13.06 28.95 -5.19
C LEU A 163 14.54 28.88 -5.56
N VAL A 164 14.99 27.80 -6.20
CA VAL A 164 16.42 27.57 -6.47
C VAL A 164 16.72 27.93 -7.93
N PRO A 165 17.58 28.93 -8.19
CA PRO A 165 18.02 29.25 -9.54
C PRO A 165 18.76 28.08 -10.19
N GLU A 166 18.67 27.99 -11.52
CA GLU A 166 19.32 26.92 -12.28
C GLU A 166 20.85 26.96 -12.09
N GLY A 167 21.43 25.83 -11.71
CA GLY A 167 22.88 25.70 -11.47
C GLY A 167 23.34 26.07 -10.05
N GLU A 168 22.44 26.51 -9.16
CA GLU A 168 22.76 26.70 -7.75
C GLU A 168 22.66 25.40 -6.94
N THR A 169 23.39 25.34 -5.82
CA THR A 169 23.32 24.23 -4.88
C THR A 169 21.93 24.16 -4.25
N VAL A 170 21.26 23.03 -4.38
CA VAL A 170 19.97 22.77 -3.74
C VAL A 170 20.16 22.80 -2.22
N PRO A 171 19.48 23.70 -1.49
CA PRO A 171 19.53 23.73 -0.04
C PRO A 171 18.74 22.55 0.53
N ASP A 172 18.99 22.24 1.80
CA ASP A 172 18.14 21.31 2.56
C ASP A 172 16.82 21.99 2.92
N PHE A 173 15.70 21.38 2.52
CA PHE A 173 14.33 21.86 2.77
C PHE A 173 13.58 20.93 3.73
N ASP A 174 14.22 19.95 4.36
CA ASP A 174 13.55 18.92 5.14
C ASP A 174 12.72 19.49 6.30
N VAL A 175 13.20 20.57 6.94
CA VAL A 175 12.48 21.29 8.00
C VAL A 175 11.25 22.00 7.42
N GLU A 176 11.41 22.72 6.32
CA GLU A 176 10.32 23.43 5.68
C GLU A 176 9.24 22.49 5.15
N LEU A 177 9.64 21.35 4.56
CA LEU A 177 8.74 20.30 4.10
C LEU A 177 7.94 19.70 5.26
N TRP A 178 8.56 19.51 6.43
CA TRP A 178 7.87 19.03 7.61
C TRP A 178 6.81 20.01 8.12
N TYR A 179 7.11 21.32 8.13
CA TYR A 179 6.13 22.34 8.49
C TYR A 179 4.98 22.42 7.47
N ILE A 180 5.29 22.43 6.17
CA ILE A 180 4.28 22.41 5.09
C ILE A 180 3.35 21.20 5.26
N TYR A 181 3.92 20.02 5.54
CA TYR A 181 3.16 18.80 5.79
C TYR A 181 2.18 18.95 6.97
N ARG A 182 2.64 19.45 8.11
CA ARG A 182 1.80 19.65 9.30
C ARG A 182 0.71 20.70 9.08
N ILE A 183 1.03 21.80 8.42
CA ILE A 183 0.05 22.86 8.10
C ILE A 183 -1.03 22.31 7.18
N LYS A 184 -0.65 21.58 6.12
CA LYS A 184 -1.60 20.99 5.18
C LYS A 184 -2.48 19.91 5.81
N ASN A 185 -1.94 19.13 6.74
CA ASN A 185 -2.76 18.21 7.53
C ASN A 185 -3.75 18.97 8.43
N GLY A 186 -3.35 20.09 9.03
CA GLY A 186 -4.25 20.95 9.81
C GLY A 186 -5.39 21.52 8.98
N GLU A 187 -5.10 22.06 7.79
CA GLU A 187 -6.12 22.51 6.83
C GLU A 187 -7.08 21.37 6.45
N LEU A 188 -6.54 20.17 6.22
CA LEU A 188 -7.33 18.99 5.88
C LEU A 188 -8.26 18.56 7.02
N ILE A 189 -7.78 18.60 8.26
CA ILE A 189 -8.59 18.28 9.45
C ILE A 189 -9.73 19.31 9.59
N LYS A 190 -9.44 20.61 9.43
CA LYS A 190 -10.46 21.67 9.47
C LYS A 190 -11.52 21.54 8.37
N ALA A 191 -11.19 20.91 7.24
CA ALA A 191 -12.16 20.64 6.19
C ALA A 191 -13.19 19.55 6.57
N PHE A 192 -12.86 18.67 7.54
CA PHE A 192 -13.73 17.58 7.97
C PHE A 192 -14.35 17.79 9.35
N LEU A 193 -13.71 18.55 10.23
CA LEU A 193 -14.15 18.77 11.61
C LEU A 193 -14.68 20.19 11.82
N PRO A 194 -15.70 20.37 12.67
CA PRO A 194 -16.16 21.70 13.05
C PRO A 194 -15.09 22.43 13.88
N GLU A 195 -15.09 23.76 13.79
CA GLU A 195 -14.14 24.60 14.54
C GLU A 195 -14.47 24.64 16.05
N GLU A 196 -15.76 24.53 16.41
CA GLU A 196 -16.19 24.53 17.80
C GLU A 196 -15.74 23.24 18.51
N MET A 197 -15.05 23.42 19.65
CA MET A 197 -14.55 22.32 20.49
C MET A 197 -13.63 21.33 19.76
N ILE A 198 -12.87 21.79 18.76
CA ILE A 198 -12.02 20.94 17.93
C ILE A 198 -11.06 20.07 18.76
N ASP A 199 -10.52 20.58 19.86
CA ASP A 199 -9.60 19.83 20.74
C ASP A 199 -10.29 18.62 21.40
N ALA A 200 -11.51 18.80 21.89
CA ALA A 200 -12.30 17.72 22.49
C ALA A 200 -12.70 16.67 21.45
N ILE A 201 -13.00 17.10 20.22
CA ILE A 201 -13.32 16.21 19.10
C ILE A 201 -12.09 15.38 18.71
N ILE A 202 -10.93 16.03 18.58
CA ILE A 202 -9.64 15.38 18.28
C ILE A 202 -9.32 14.33 19.34
N GLU A 203 -9.47 14.66 20.63
CA GLU A 203 -9.25 13.70 21.71
C GLU A 203 -10.23 12.51 21.61
N GLY A 204 -11.50 12.77 21.31
CA GLY A 204 -12.51 11.74 21.07
C GLY A 204 -12.15 10.82 19.90
N ILE A 205 -11.67 11.38 18.78
CA ILE A 205 -11.24 10.62 17.61
C ILE A 205 -10.04 9.75 17.95
N ARG A 206 -9.01 10.29 18.63
CA ARG A 206 -7.82 9.53 19.05
C ARG A 206 -8.17 8.30 19.89
N LYS A 207 -9.18 8.41 20.76
CA LYS A 207 -9.68 7.29 21.58
C LYS A 207 -10.52 6.27 20.80
N SER A 208 -10.98 6.63 19.61
CA SER A 208 -11.92 5.83 18.80
C SER A 208 -11.27 5.11 17.63
N ILE A 209 -10.00 5.37 17.34
CA ILE A 209 -9.26 4.76 16.23
C ILE A 209 -7.98 4.09 16.72
N PHE A 210 -7.54 3.09 15.97
CA PHE A 210 -6.25 2.45 16.15
C PHE A 210 -5.47 2.57 14.84
N VAL A 211 -4.25 3.11 14.90
CA VAL A 211 -3.35 3.21 13.76
C VAL A 211 -2.13 2.35 14.05
N GLU A 212 -1.93 1.32 13.24
CA GLU A 212 -0.74 0.48 13.28
C GLU A 212 0.30 1.00 12.27
N THR A 213 1.53 1.21 12.73
CA THR A 213 2.65 1.59 11.86
C THR A 213 3.39 0.34 11.40
N LYS A 214 3.48 0.15 10.09
CA LYS A 214 4.26 -0.94 9.48
C LYS A 214 5.33 -0.35 8.56
N THR A 215 6.58 -0.73 8.79
CA THR A 215 7.66 -0.44 7.85
C THR A 215 7.64 -1.49 6.72
N SER A 216 7.58 -1.03 5.48
CA SER A 216 7.65 -1.88 4.29
C SER A 216 8.76 -1.41 3.36
N ILE A 217 9.35 -2.35 2.62
CA ILE A 217 10.25 -2.07 1.50
C ILE A 217 9.47 -2.30 0.20
N THR A 218 9.58 -1.35 -0.72
CA THR A 218 9.12 -1.46 -2.11
C THR A 218 10.35 -1.38 -3.00
N LEU A 219 10.45 -2.25 -4.01
CA LEU A 219 11.50 -2.20 -5.02
C LEU A 219 10.90 -1.61 -6.29
N ASP A 220 11.34 -0.40 -6.65
CA ASP A 220 11.01 0.22 -7.91
C ASP A 220 12.07 -0.17 -8.95
N TYR A 221 11.63 -0.53 -10.15
CA TYR A 221 12.51 -0.90 -11.25
C TYR A 221 12.61 0.30 -12.19
N ASP A 222 13.83 0.71 -12.52
CA ASP A 222 14.00 1.56 -13.69
C ASP A 222 13.61 0.72 -14.92
N ASP A 223 12.49 1.08 -15.56
CA ASP A 223 12.00 0.50 -16.82
C ASP A 223 12.91 0.86 -18.03
N THR A 224 14.22 1.00 -17.80
CA THR A 224 15.21 1.26 -18.86
C THR A 224 15.64 -0.01 -19.61
N GLU A 225 15.14 -1.17 -19.21
CA GLU A 225 15.25 -2.43 -19.95
C GLU A 225 13.85 -2.92 -20.36
N LYS A 226 13.17 -2.17 -21.24
CA LYS A 226 12.25 -2.80 -22.18
C LYS A 226 13.13 -3.59 -23.16
N GLU A 227 13.39 -4.85 -22.83
CA GLU A 227 14.06 -5.80 -23.72
C GLU A 227 13.27 -5.93 -25.03
N ASP A 228 14.03 -5.85 -26.13
CA ASP A 228 13.66 -6.07 -27.53
C ASP A 228 13.01 -7.45 -27.80
#